data_AF-E8N004-F1
#
_entry.id   AF-E8N004-F1
#
_cell.length_a   1.000
_cell.length_b   1.000
_cell.length_c   1.000
_cell.angle_alpha   90.00
_cell.angle_beta   90.00
_cell.angle_gamma   90.00
#
_symmetry.space_group_name_H-M   'P 1'
#
loop_
_entity.id
_entity.type
_entity.pdbx_description
1 polymer ?
#
loop_
_entity_poly.entity_id
_entity_poly.type
_entity_poly.pdbx_seq_one_letter_code
_entity_poly.pdbx_strand_id
1 'polypeptide(L)'
;MELQELVIAIAEVGKEHPSRPLLHEVEIFRHFFVQGEIDWKNLDQRDGSLTRRETLTRFLLLCAVLDQGPDIEGIRRMLIETTNELYRKEIRFLHKPISFFSEIGVAIDEILARHEAIKNIRARVWAEANRSNPARYNLFMDNASQVLGYAIFRWGVPLSLPYLLEKDRQKENLSGENALLDYLESYDSAERMTQQLKDHSRYGLGKAIGDKASHLFGKWLVSSFRLTRQSGDGWDDFSYEVPYDSNAGRVLWRTGFLLHWADEEDFKKQLVLQSGKGKGNTTYLRVTNLRGMKAVKNVGDNLKEPYEEICLRHLKTHKKRPKNFQIQQIQHIYLWQNRGRGLHAAHFDDGLIFIGTHYCFNHDQPDCQQCPINTLCMGYSSERRLIRDFRT
;
A
#
# COMPACT_ATOMS: atom_id res chain seq x y z
N MET A 1 -4.78 3.98 28.45
CA MET A 1 -5.00 3.27 27.17
C MET A 1 -3.87 2.28 27.00
N GLU A 2 -4.18 1.00 26.95
CA GLU A 2 -3.17 -0.03 26.66
C GLU A 2 -2.94 -0.06 25.15
N LEU A 3 -1.75 0.38 24.70
CA LEU A 3 -1.45 0.47 23.26
C LEU A 3 -1.52 -0.86 22.53
N GLN A 4 -1.15 -1.94 23.21
CA GLN A 4 -1.25 -3.29 22.67
C GLN A 4 -2.70 -3.64 22.31
N GLU A 5 -3.65 -3.31 23.19
CA GLU A 5 -5.08 -3.53 22.95
C GLU A 5 -5.56 -2.75 21.72
N LEU A 6 -5.16 -1.49 21.58
CA LEU A 6 -5.46 -0.68 20.40
C LEU A 6 -4.91 -1.31 19.10
N VAL A 7 -3.64 -1.74 19.09
CA VAL A 7 -3.01 -2.34 17.91
C VAL A 7 -3.71 -3.64 17.52
N ILE A 8 -4.04 -4.48 18.50
CA ILE A 8 -4.76 -5.74 18.29
C ILE A 8 -6.17 -5.45 17.75
N ALA A 9 -6.92 -4.52 18.35
CA ALA A 9 -8.28 -4.20 17.94
C ALA A 9 -8.31 -3.68 16.49
N ILE A 10 -7.36 -2.82 16.10
CA ILE A 10 -7.21 -2.39 14.71
C ILE A 10 -6.92 -3.58 13.79
N ALA A 11 -6.02 -4.49 14.17
CA ALA A 11 -5.68 -5.63 13.34
C ALA A 11 -6.84 -6.62 13.18
N GLU A 12 -7.65 -6.87 14.22
CA GLU A 12 -8.86 -7.72 14.09
C GLU A 12 -9.86 -7.13 13.10
N VAL A 13 -10.07 -5.81 13.13
CA VAL A 13 -10.92 -5.12 12.13
C VAL A 13 -10.38 -5.36 10.72
N GLY A 14 -9.06 -5.27 10.50
CA GLY A 14 -8.49 -5.51 9.17
C GLY A 14 -8.51 -6.96 8.71
N LYS A 15 -8.45 -7.92 9.65
CA LYS A 15 -8.61 -9.35 9.34
C LYS A 15 -10.01 -9.66 8.79
N GLU A 16 -11.03 -8.97 9.31
CA GLU A 16 -12.41 -9.08 8.82
C GLU A 16 -12.65 -8.27 7.52
N HIS A 17 -11.84 -7.25 7.27
CA HIS A 17 -12.00 -6.31 6.15
C HIS A 17 -10.72 -6.13 5.32
N PRO A 18 -10.22 -7.19 4.64
CA PRO A 18 -8.99 -7.11 3.85
C PRO A 18 -9.12 -6.15 2.66
N SER A 19 -8.16 -5.24 2.49
CA SER A 19 -8.08 -4.31 1.36
C SER A 19 -7.08 -4.80 0.31
N ARG A 20 -7.60 -5.46 -0.71
CA ARG A 20 -6.82 -6.01 -1.84
C ARG A 20 -7.57 -5.87 -3.17
N PRO A 21 -6.87 -5.82 -4.32
CA PRO A 21 -7.51 -5.82 -5.63
C PRO A 21 -8.24 -7.13 -5.91
N LEU A 22 -9.34 -7.07 -6.66
CA LEU A 22 -10.16 -8.23 -7.03
C LEU A 22 -9.56 -8.92 -8.26
N LEU A 23 -8.49 -9.70 -8.04
CA LEU A 23 -7.75 -10.35 -9.14
C LEU A 23 -8.61 -11.29 -10.00
N HIS A 24 -9.64 -11.91 -9.42
CA HIS A 24 -10.55 -12.81 -10.15
C HIS A 24 -11.47 -12.08 -11.16
N GLU A 25 -11.60 -10.75 -11.05
CA GLU A 25 -12.37 -9.93 -12.01
C GLU A 25 -11.56 -9.59 -13.28
N VAL A 26 -10.25 -9.79 -13.25
CA VAL A 26 -9.40 -9.66 -14.44
C VAL A 26 -9.61 -10.91 -15.30
N GLU A 27 -10.13 -10.74 -16.52
CA GLU A 27 -10.65 -11.83 -17.34
C GLU A 27 -9.59 -12.90 -17.65
N ILE A 28 -8.38 -12.45 -17.94
CA ILE A 28 -7.24 -13.34 -18.23
C ILE A 28 -6.74 -14.10 -17.00
N PHE A 29 -7.18 -13.77 -15.80
CA PHE A 29 -6.80 -14.51 -14.60
C PHE A 29 -7.84 -15.52 -14.17
N ARG A 30 -9.02 -15.59 -14.81
CA ARG A 30 -10.12 -16.47 -14.35
C ARG A 30 -9.68 -17.92 -14.17
N HIS A 31 -8.83 -18.46 -15.05
CA HIS A 31 -8.30 -19.83 -14.96
C HIS A 31 -7.16 -20.00 -13.95
N PHE A 32 -6.72 -18.91 -13.29
CA PHE A 32 -5.78 -18.94 -12.18
C PHE A 32 -6.48 -19.16 -10.83
N PHE A 33 -7.82 -19.18 -10.80
CA PHE A 33 -8.62 -19.35 -9.60
C PHE A 33 -9.45 -20.64 -9.65
N VAL A 34 -9.59 -21.30 -8.50
CA VAL A 34 -10.50 -22.42 -8.27
C VAL A 34 -11.42 -22.03 -7.13
N GLN A 35 -12.73 -22.02 -7.39
CA GLN A 35 -13.75 -21.61 -6.40
C GLN A 35 -13.53 -20.20 -5.80
N GLY A 36 -12.98 -19.28 -6.59
CA GLY A 36 -12.74 -17.89 -6.18
C GLY A 36 -11.40 -17.67 -5.45
N GLU A 37 -10.67 -18.74 -5.14
CA GLU A 37 -9.35 -18.70 -4.51
C GLU A 37 -8.23 -19.00 -5.51
N ILE A 38 -7.03 -18.48 -5.27
CA ILE A 38 -5.88 -18.71 -6.16
C ILE A 38 -5.56 -20.21 -6.22
N ASP A 39 -5.36 -20.73 -7.43
CA ASP A 39 -4.90 -22.10 -7.67
C ASP A 39 -3.39 -22.24 -7.42
N TRP A 40 -3.05 -22.36 -6.13
CA TRP A 40 -1.67 -22.46 -5.66
C TRP A 40 -0.85 -23.56 -6.31
N LYS A 41 -1.49 -24.67 -6.70
CA LYS A 41 -0.80 -25.83 -7.28
C LYS A 41 -0.28 -25.55 -8.69
N ASN A 42 -0.93 -24.62 -9.39
CA ASN A 42 -0.66 -24.34 -10.80
C ASN A 42 -0.07 -22.95 -11.03
N LEU A 43 0.26 -22.18 -9.98
CA LEU A 43 0.82 -20.83 -10.11
C LEU A 43 2.13 -20.77 -10.91
N ASP A 44 2.95 -21.82 -10.81
CA ASP A 44 4.23 -21.90 -11.50
C ASP A 44 4.12 -22.53 -12.90
N GLN A 45 2.89 -22.87 -13.35
CA GLN A 45 2.66 -23.26 -14.73
C GLN A 45 2.78 -22.07 -15.68
N ARG A 46 3.20 -22.35 -16.91
CA ARG A 46 3.30 -21.34 -17.96
C ARG A 46 1.91 -20.92 -18.46
N ASP A 47 1.75 -19.62 -18.64
CA ASP A 47 0.67 -18.95 -19.34
C ASP A 47 1.31 -18.08 -20.43
N GLY A 48 1.39 -18.62 -21.66
CA GLY A 48 2.17 -18.02 -22.74
C GLY A 48 3.67 -17.95 -22.44
N SER A 49 4.24 -16.73 -22.43
CA SER A 49 5.67 -16.50 -22.20
C SER A 49 6.07 -16.49 -20.72
N LEU A 50 5.12 -16.39 -19.79
CA LEU A 50 5.36 -16.19 -18.36
C LEU A 50 4.76 -17.33 -17.54
N THR A 51 5.07 -17.38 -16.24
CA THR A 51 4.25 -18.15 -15.29
C THR A 51 3.00 -17.37 -14.87
N ARG A 52 1.98 -18.06 -14.34
CA ARG A 52 0.80 -17.39 -13.76
C ARG A 52 1.19 -16.48 -12.60
N ARG A 53 2.10 -16.95 -11.74
CA ARG A 53 2.67 -16.20 -10.61
C ARG A 53 3.34 -14.90 -11.05
N GLU A 54 4.17 -14.94 -12.09
CA GLU A 54 4.81 -13.75 -12.67
C GLU A 54 3.77 -12.76 -13.20
N THR A 55 2.76 -13.26 -13.91
CA THR A 55 1.70 -12.42 -14.50
C THR A 55 0.88 -11.70 -13.43
N LEU A 56 0.48 -12.42 -12.37
CA LEU A 56 -0.19 -11.82 -11.20
C LEU A 56 0.70 -10.79 -10.51
N THR A 57 2.00 -11.09 -10.36
CA THR A 57 2.97 -10.18 -9.73
C THR A 57 3.14 -8.87 -10.51
N ARG A 58 3.22 -8.94 -11.85
CA ARG A 58 3.27 -7.75 -12.71
C ARG A 58 2.02 -6.89 -12.58
N PHE A 59 0.84 -7.52 -12.53
CA PHE A 59 -0.42 -6.80 -12.34
C PHE A 59 -0.50 -6.14 -10.97
N LEU A 60 -0.07 -6.82 -9.90
CA LEU A 60 -0.03 -6.25 -8.55
C LEU A 60 0.94 -5.08 -8.44
N LEU A 61 2.09 -5.13 -9.14
CA LEU A 61 3.01 -4.00 -9.20
C LEU A 61 2.34 -2.78 -9.82
N LEU A 62 1.65 -2.97 -10.95
CA LEU A 62 0.88 -1.92 -11.60
C LEU A 62 -0.24 -1.41 -10.67
N CYS A 63 -0.98 -2.30 -10.01
CA CYS A 63 -1.99 -1.93 -9.00
C CYS A 63 -1.38 -1.00 -7.94
N ALA A 64 -0.22 -1.36 -7.38
CA ALA A 64 0.37 -0.61 -6.27
C ALA A 64 0.82 0.79 -6.70
N VAL A 65 1.32 0.93 -7.93
CA VAL A 65 1.66 2.22 -8.51
C VAL A 65 0.42 3.10 -8.70
N LEU A 66 -0.71 2.53 -9.14
CA LEU A 66 -1.94 3.29 -9.40
C LEU A 66 -2.75 3.58 -8.13
N ASP A 67 -2.70 2.70 -7.13
CA ASP A 67 -3.45 2.76 -5.85
C ASP A 67 -2.86 3.79 -4.86
N GLN A 68 -2.77 5.02 -5.34
CA GLN A 68 -2.28 6.20 -4.60
C GLN A 68 -3.22 7.41 -4.73
N GLY A 69 -4.34 7.29 -5.45
CA GLY A 69 -5.31 8.37 -5.58
C GLY A 69 -6.42 8.36 -4.52
N PRO A 70 -7.33 9.36 -4.55
CA PRO A 70 -8.27 9.64 -3.46
C PRO A 70 -9.46 8.66 -3.35
N ASP A 71 -9.67 7.81 -4.36
CA ASP A 71 -10.72 6.79 -4.38
C ASP A 71 -10.15 5.44 -4.84
N ILE A 72 -9.71 4.64 -3.88
CA ILE A 72 -9.06 3.34 -4.09
C ILE A 72 -9.94 2.40 -4.92
N GLU A 73 -11.24 2.35 -4.63
CA GLU A 73 -12.18 1.46 -5.31
C GLU A 73 -12.37 1.90 -6.77
N GLY A 74 -12.52 3.20 -7.02
CA GLY A 74 -12.59 3.74 -8.38
C GLY A 74 -11.34 3.45 -9.21
N ILE A 75 -10.16 3.58 -8.61
CA ILE A 75 -8.87 3.30 -9.29
C ILE A 75 -8.73 1.82 -9.63
N ARG A 76 -9.01 0.93 -8.66
CA ARG A 76 -8.92 -0.52 -8.88
C ARG A 76 -9.86 -0.97 -9.99
N ARG A 77 -11.10 -0.45 -9.98
CA ARG A 77 -12.07 -0.72 -11.04
C ARG A 77 -11.57 -0.22 -12.41
N MET A 78 -11.01 0.99 -12.47
CA MET A 78 -10.47 1.55 -13.73
C MET A 78 -9.35 0.67 -14.29
N LEU A 79 -8.43 0.22 -13.44
CA LEU A 79 -7.34 -0.66 -13.84
C LEU A 79 -7.85 -2.01 -14.36
N ILE A 80 -8.78 -2.66 -13.64
CA ILE A 80 -9.35 -3.96 -14.06
C ILE A 80 -10.06 -3.82 -15.40
N GLU A 81 -10.96 -2.83 -15.54
CA GLU A 81 -11.72 -2.63 -16.77
C GLU A 81 -10.79 -2.28 -17.94
N THR A 82 -9.83 -1.38 -17.75
CA THR A 82 -8.84 -1.03 -18.80
C THR A 82 -8.01 -2.25 -19.18
N THR A 83 -7.58 -3.06 -18.22
CA THR A 83 -6.81 -4.28 -18.49
C THR A 83 -7.62 -5.25 -19.34
N ASN A 84 -8.87 -5.50 -18.99
CA ASN A 84 -9.74 -6.39 -19.74
C ASN A 84 -9.93 -5.89 -21.19
N GLU A 85 -10.21 -4.60 -21.39
CA GLU A 85 -10.38 -4.06 -22.76
C GLU A 85 -9.09 -4.15 -23.59
N LEU A 86 -7.93 -3.85 -23.01
CA LEU A 86 -6.66 -3.96 -23.73
C LEU A 86 -6.37 -5.40 -24.13
N TYR A 87 -6.65 -6.38 -23.27
CA TYR A 87 -6.47 -7.79 -23.60
C TYR A 87 -7.45 -8.28 -24.67
N ARG A 88 -8.71 -7.83 -24.67
CA ARG A 88 -9.66 -8.14 -25.75
C ARG A 88 -9.24 -7.55 -27.10
N LYS A 89 -8.48 -6.46 -27.09
CA LYS A 89 -7.83 -5.88 -28.27
C LYS A 89 -6.47 -6.50 -28.60
N GLU A 90 -6.12 -7.61 -27.96
CA GLU A 90 -4.83 -8.32 -28.14
C GLU A 90 -3.58 -7.52 -27.70
N ILE A 91 -3.76 -6.47 -26.91
CA ILE A 91 -2.68 -5.70 -26.29
C ILE A 91 -2.31 -6.38 -24.96
N ARG A 92 -1.56 -7.48 -25.05
CA ARG A 92 -1.20 -8.35 -23.93
C ARG A 92 -0.05 -7.77 -23.08
N PHE A 93 -0.24 -6.57 -22.53
CA PHE A 93 0.85 -5.78 -21.96
C PHE A 93 1.54 -6.37 -20.72
N LEU A 94 0.91 -7.29 -19.97
CA LEU A 94 1.61 -7.96 -18.86
C LEU A 94 2.60 -9.02 -19.40
N HIS A 95 2.20 -9.73 -20.47
CA HIS A 95 3.00 -10.76 -21.13
C HIS A 95 4.07 -10.19 -22.06
N LYS A 96 3.76 -9.06 -22.70
CA LYS A 96 4.62 -8.35 -23.65
C LYS A 96 4.52 -6.85 -23.36
N PRO A 97 5.27 -6.31 -22.38
CA PRO A 97 5.19 -4.90 -21.98
C PRO A 97 5.33 -3.90 -23.11
N ILE A 98 6.17 -4.21 -24.11
CA ILE A 98 6.37 -3.35 -25.29
C ILE A 98 5.06 -3.08 -26.06
N SER A 99 4.07 -3.98 -26.00
CA SER A 99 2.78 -3.80 -26.68
C SER A 99 2.00 -2.59 -26.16
N PHE A 100 2.12 -2.25 -24.87
CA PHE A 100 1.50 -1.03 -24.33
C PHE A 100 2.04 0.23 -24.99
N PHE A 101 3.35 0.27 -25.25
CA PHE A 101 4.01 1.42 -25.88
C PHE A 101 3.76 1.48 -27.38
N SER A 102 3.77 0.33 -28.05
CA SER A 102 3.44 0.24 -29.47
C SER A 102 2.01 0.70 -29.75
N GLU A 103 1.08 0.41 -28.83
CA GLU A 103 -0.34 0.72 -28.95
C GLU A 103 -0.78 1.84 -27.99
N ILE A 104 0.12 2.77 -27.67
CA ILE A 104 -0.11 3.78 -26.62
C ILE A 104 -1.35 4.65 -26.86
N GLY A 105 -1.70 4.89 -28.13
CA GLY A 105 -2.93 5.61 -28.50
C GLY A 105 -4.18 4.87 -28.02
N VAL A 106 -4.26 3.57 -28.30
CA VAL A 106 -5.37 2.70 -27.86
C VAL A 106 -5.41 2.61 -26.34
N ALA A 107 -4.25 2.51 -25.69
CA ALA A 107 -4.16 2.48 -24.24
C ALA A 107 -4.67 3.77 -23.59
N ILE A 108 -4.29 4.94 -24.12
CA ILE A 108 -4.76 6.23 -23.64
C ILE A 108 -6.28 6.37 -23.81
N ASP A 109 -6.81 5.99 -24.97
CA ASP A 109 -8.24 6.07 -25.25
C ASP A 109 -9.05 5.21 -24.28
N GLU A 110 -8.60 3.98 -23.99
CA GLU A 110 -9.28 3.13 -23.00
C GLU A 110 -9.17 3.67 -21.58
N ILE A 111 -8.01 4.20 -21.17
CA ILE A 111 -7.85 4.84 -19.85
C ILE A 111 -8.83 6.01 -19.71
N LEU A 112 -8.97 6.87 -20.73
CA LEU A 112 -9.92 7.98 -20.73
C LEU A 112 -11.37 7.48 -20.67
N ALA A 113 -11.73 6.50 -21.50
CA ALA A 113 -13.08 5.95 -21.54
C ALA A 113 -13.49 5.36 -20.18
N ARG A 114 -12.61 4.57 -19.55
CA ARG A 114 -12.87 3.99 -18.22
C ARG A 114 -12.90 5.04 -17.12
N HIS A 115 -12.03 6.04 -17.18
CA HIS A 115 -12.05 7.18 -16.26
C HIS A 115 -13.43 7.86 -16.24
N GLU A 116 -13.96 8.23 -17.40
CA GLU A 116 -15.26 8.90 -17.50
C GLU A 116 -16.42 7.98 -17.09
N ALA A 117 -16.40 6.71 -17.49
CA ALA A 117 -17.42 5.74 -17.09
C ALA A 117 -17.52 5.60 -15.55
N ILE A 118 -16.38 5.50 -14.87
CA ILE A 118 -16.35 5.35 -13.41
C ILE A 118 -16.71 6.66 -12.71
N LYS A 119 -16.26 7.80 -13.24
CA LYS A 119 -16.62 9.13 -12.75
C LYS A 119 -18.14 9.33 -12.74
N ASN A 120 -18.84 8.90 -13.79
CA ASN A 120 -20.30 8.98 -13.87
C ASN A 120 -21.03 8.19 -12.78
N ILE A 121 -20.41 7.14 -12.25
CA ILE A 121 -21.00 6.28 -11.22
C ILE A 121 -20.61 6.76 -9.81
N ARG A 122 -19.35 7.14 -9.61
CA ARG A 122 -18.74 7.30 -8.27
C ARG A 122 -18.62 8.73 -7.78
N ALA A 123 -18.56 9.72 -8.69
CA ALA A 123 -18.22 11.09 -8.30
C ALA A 123 -19.16 11.68 -7.25
N ARG A 124 -20.46 11.35 -7.30
CA ARG A 124 -21.46 11.83 -6.34
C ARG A 124 -21.26 11.22 -4.96
N VAL A 125 -21.13 9.89 -4.90
CA VAL A 125 -20.91 9.13 -3.66
C VAL A 125 -19.63 9.59 -2.97
N TRP A 126 -18.55 9.71 -3.73
CA TRP A 126 -17.28 10.21 -3.21
C TRP A 126 -17.40 11.64 -2.65
N ALA A 127 -18.10 12.52 -3.35
CA ALA A 127 -18.26 13.91 -2.95
C ALA A 127 -19.09 14.06 -1.67
N GLU A 128 -20.18 13.28 -1.53
CA GLU A 128 -21.02 13.25 -0.33
C GLU A 128 -20.21 12.82 0.89
N ALA A 129 -19.48 11.70 0.80
CA ALA A 129 -18.65 11.18 1.90
C ALA A 129 -17.53 12.16 2.31
N ASN A 130 -16.96 12.90 1.36
CA ASN A 130 -15.83 13.80 1.61
C ASN A 130 -16.22 15.28 1.82
N ARG A 131 -17.52 15.60 1.84
CA ARG A 131 -18.04 16.99 1.85
C ARG A 131 -17.34 17.85 0.79
N SER A 132 -17.35 17.36 -0.45
CA SER A 132 -16.66 17.94 -1.62
C SER A 132 -17.64 18.16 -2.78
N ASN A 133 -17.12 18.59 -3.93
CA ASN A 133 -17.88 18.75 -5.17
C ASN A 133 -17.57 17.59 -6.14
N PRO A 134 -18.58 16.91 -6.72
CA PRO A 134 -18.37 15.83 -7.70
C PRO A 134 -17.46 16.22 -8.88
N ALA A 135 -17.47 17.49 -9.30
CA ALA A 135 -16.62 18.00 -10.38
C ALA A 135 -15.11 17.91 -10.07
N ARG A 136 -14.74 17.78 -8.79
CA ARG A 136 -13.35 17.58 -8.35
C ARG A 136 -12.91 16.12 -8.37
N TYR A 137 -13.83 15.19 -8.67
CA TYR A 137 -13.50 13.79 -8.77
C TYR A 137 -12.63 13.53 -10.00
N ASN A 138 -11.44 12.98 -9.75
CA ASN A 138 -10.45 12.62 -10.75
C ASN A 138 -9.69 11.39 -10.27
N LEU A 139 -9.58 10.36 -11.13
CA LEU A 139 -8.79 9.17 -10.82
C LEU A 139 -7.32 9.31 -11.24
N PHE A 140 -6.99 10.31 -12.05
CA PHE A 140 -5.62 10.64 -12.35
C PHE A 140 -4.98 11.31 -11.13
N MET A 141 -3.85 10.73 -10.70
CA MET A 141 -3.06 11.26 -9.59
C MET A 141 -2.54 12.67 -9.85
N ASP A 142 -2.21 13.39 -8.78
CA ASP A 142 -1.56 14.70 -8.80
C ASP A 142 -2.35 15.79 -9.55
N ASN A 143 -3.68 15.61 -9.67
CA ASN A 143 -4.53 16.42 -10.54
C ASN A 143 -3.99 16.52 -11.97
N ALA A 144 -3.29 15.48 -12.45
CA ALA A 144 -2.87 15.43 -13.84
C ALA A 144 -4.14 15.51 -14.70
N SER A 145 -4.38 16.66 -15.31
CA SER A 145 -5.40 16.84 -16.34
C SER A 145 -4.98 16.20 -17.67
N GLN A 146 -3.78 15.61 -17.71
CA GLN A 146 -3.13 15.10 -18.90
C GLN A 146 -2.94 13.59 -18.80
N VAL A 147 -3.77 12.85 -19.54
CA VAL A 147 -3.73 11.38 -19.58
C VAL A 147 -2.41 10.84 -20.13
N LEU A 148 -1.75 11.54 -21.07
CA LEU A 148 -0.46 11.09 -21.60
C LEU A 148 0.59 10.96 -20.50
N GLY A 149 0.72 11.98 -19.66
CA GLY A 149 1.64 11.96 -18.51
C GLY A 149 1.30 10.82 -17.55
N TYR A 150 0.02 10.62 -17.27
CA TYR A 150 -0.45 9.51 -16.44
C TYR A 150 -0.13 8.14 -17.06
N ALA A 151 -0.41 7.93 -18.34
CA ALA A 151 -0.15 6.68 -19.05
C ALA A 151 1.36 6.37 -19.10
N ILE A 152 2.21 7.33 -19.49
CA ILE A 152 3.65 7.08 -19.55
C ILE A 152 4.23 6.83 -18.15
N PHE A 153 3.86 7.67 -17.18
CA PHE A 153 4.52 7.65 -15.88
C PHE A 153 3.97 6.60 -14.91
N ARG A 154 2.64 6.43 -14.87
CA ARG A 154 1.97 5.54 -13.91
C ARG A 154 1.70 4.14 -14.47
N TRP A 155 1.61 3.99 -15.80
CA TRP A 155 1.53 2.67 -16.45
C TRP A 155 2.87 2.27 -17.11
N GLY A 156 3.44 3.15 -17.92
CA GLY A 156 4.65 2.85 -18.69
C GLY A 156 5.86 2.53 -17.82
N VAL A 157 6.13 3.31 -16.76
CA VAL A 157 7.29 3.07 -15.88
C VAL A 157 7.23 1.69 -15.19
N PRO A 158 6.15 1.28 -14.49
CA PRO A 158 6.09 -0.08 -13.92
C PRO A 158 6.10 -1.20 -14.96
N LEU A 159 5.63 -0.97 -16.19
CA LEU A 159 5.75 -1.95 -17.29
C LEU A 159 7.16 -2.02 -17.89
N SER A 160 7.92 -0.93 -17.82
CA SER A 160 9.32 -0.88 -18.28
C SER A 160 10.24 -1.75 -17.42
N LEU A 161 9.94 -1.93 -16.13
CA LEU A 161 10.74 -2.76 -15.24
C LEU A 161 10.81 -4.24 -15.68
N PRO A 162 9.70 -5.00 -15.78
CA PRO A 162 9.75 -6.37 -16.27
C PRO A 162 10.31 -6.46 -17.69
N TYR A 163 10.04 -5.48 -18.55
CA TYR A 163 10.63 -5.43 -19.89
C TYR A 163 12.15 -5.34 -19.87
N LEU A 164 12.71 -4.47 -19.03
CA LEU A 164 14.15 -4.28 -18.89
C LEU A 164 14.81 -5.54 -18.31
N LEU A 165 14.20 -6.14 -17.28
CA LEU A 165 14.67 -7.38 -16.68
C LEU A 165 14.69 -8.53 -17.69
N GLU A 166 13.63 -8.69 -18.50
CA GLU A 166 13.60 -9.67 -19.58
C GLU A 166 14.73 -9.44 -20.59
N LYS A 167 15.00 -8.18 -20.97
CA LYS A 167 16.05 -7.84 -21.92
C LYS A 167 17.45 -8.11 -21.38
N ASP A 168 17.68 -7.85 -20.11
CA ASP A 168 18.97 -8.12 -19.49
C ASP A 168 19.20 -9.63 -19.32
N ARG A 169 18.17 -10.40 -18.93
CA ARG A 169 18.24 -11.87 -18.88
C ARG A 169 18.45 -12.52 -20.25
N GLN A 170 17.84 -11.98 -21.31
CA GLN A 170 18.08 -12.44 -22.67
C GLN A 170 19.55 -12.31 -23.08
N LYS A 171 20.24 -11.23 -22.69
CA LYS A 171 21.68 -11.07 -22.96
C LYS A 171 22.54 -12.10 -22.22
N GLU A 172 22.06 -12.55 -21.07
CA GLU A 172 22.70 -13.57 -20.23
C GLU A 172 22.28 -15.01 -20.60
N ASN A 173 21.47 -15.20 -21.67
CA ASN A 173 20.88 -16.48 -22.08
C ASN A 173 20.04 -17.16 -20.96
N LEU A 174 19.40 -16.37 -20.10
CA LEU A 174 18.50 -16.84 -19.05
C LEU A 174 17.02 -16.75 -19.48
N SER A 175 16.19 -17.67 -18.97
CA SER A 175 14.73 -17.63 -19.19
C SER A 175 14.11 -16.37 -18.57
N GLY A 176 13.22 -15.70 -19.29
CA GLY A 176 12.50 -14.50 -18.84
C GLY A 176 11.15 -14.77 -18.16
N GLU A 177 10.74 -16.03 -17.99
CA GLU A 177 9.37 -16.38 -17.57
C GLU A 177 9.00 -15.94 -16.14
N ASN A 178 10.01 -15.69 -15.30
CA ASN A 178 9.90 -15.22 -13.90
C ASN A 178 10.80 -13.99 -13.65
N ALA A 179 11.07 -13.18 -14.67
CA ALA A 179 12.10 -12.14 -14.60
C ALA A 179 11.88 -11.15 -13.44
N LEU A 180 10.63 -10.71 -13.21
CA LEU A 180 10.32 -9.80 -12.10
C LEU A 180 10.42 -10.53 -10.76
N LEU A 181 9.82 -11.72 -10.62
CA LEU A 181 9.91 -12.49 -9.38
C LEU A 181 11.33 -12.79 -8.95
N ASP A 182 12.18 -13.26 -9.87
CA ASP A 182 13.60 -13.55 -9.59
C ASP A 182 14.35 -12.29 -9.12
N TYR A 183 14.06 -11.13 -9.72
CA TYR A 183 14.63 -9.86 -9.30
C TYR A 183 14.17 -9.47 -7.88
N LEU A 184 12.86 -9.50 -7.63
CA LEU A 184 12.30 -9.14 -6.32
C LEU A 184 12.83 -10.05 -5.21
N GLU A 185 12.93 -11.35 -5.47
CA GLU A 185 13.35 -12.37 -4.51
C GLU A 185 14.87 -12.48 -4.36
N SER A 186 15.64 -11.68 -5.10
CA SER A 186 17.10 -11.58 -4.94
C SER A 186 17.52 -10.83 -3.67
N TYR A 187 16.58 -10.16 -3.00
CA TYR A 187 16.84 -9.39 -1.78
C TYR A 187 16.61 -10.20 -0.51
N ASP A 188 17.39 -9.90 0.53
CA ASP A 188 17.36 -10.64 1.79
C ASP A 188 16.00 -10.57 2.54
N SER A 189 15.21 -9.53 2.30
CA SER A 189 13.89 -9.34 2.91
C SER A 189 12.93 -8.56 2.00
N ALA A 190 11.63 -8.69 2.27
CA ALA A 190 10.61 -7.91 1.59
C ALA A 190 10.82 -6.39 1.80
N GLU A 191 11.19 -5.94 3.00
CA GLU A 191 11.52 -4.54 3.28
C GLU A 191 12.67 -4.02 2.41
N ARG A 192 13.72 -4.81 2.19
CA ARG A 192 14.79 -4.41 1.26
C ARG A 192 14.31 -4.42 -0.18
N MET A 193 13.47 -5.39 -0.56
CA MET A 193 12.85 -5.43 -1.88
C MET A 193 11.99 -4.19 -2.14
N THR A 194 11.16 -3.74 -1.19
CA THR A 194 10.29 -2.56 -1.36
C THR A 194 11.10 -1.26 -1.49
N GLN A 195 12.19 -1.14 -0.74
CA GLN A 195 13.15 -0.03 -0.87
C GLN A 195 13.81 -0.04 -2.25
N GLN A 196 14.30 -1.20 -2.71
CA GLN A 196 15.01 -1.31 -4.00
C GLN A 196 14.08 -1.16 -5.20
N LEU A 197 12.82 -1.61 -5.10
CA LEU A 197 11.79 -1.35 -6.10
C LEU A 197 11.59 0.15 -6.36
N LYS A 198 11.84 1.00 -5.35
CA LYS A 198 11.82 2.45 -5.49
C LYS A 198 13.16 3.01 -5.94
N ASP A 199 14.24 2.65 -5.24
CA ASP A 199 15.49 3.41 -5.23
C ASP A 199 16.65 2.75 -6.00
N HIS A 200 16.49 1.54 -6.53
CA HIS A 200 17.55 0.88 -7.28
C HIS A 200 17.95 1.72 -8.50
N SER A 201 19.25 1.94 -8.69
CA SER A 201 19.76 2.89 -9.72
C SER A 201 19.32 2.57 -11.15
N ARG A 202 19.25 1.28 -11.50
CA ARG A 202 18.80 0.79 -12.81
C ARG A 202 17.30 0.41 -12.89
N TYR A 203 16.79 -0.27 -11.88
CA TYR A 203 15.47 -0.93 -11.89
C TYR A 203 14.43 -0.22 -11.01
N GLY A 204 14.83 0.78 -10.24
CA GLY A 204 13.95 1.51 -9.34
C GLY A 204 12.93 2.34 -10.12
N LEU A 205 11.68 2.33 -9.66
CA LEU A 205 10.59 3.10 -10.26
C LEU A 205 10.62 4.58 -9.83
N GLY A 206 11.49 4.96 -8.88
CA GLY A 206 11.77 6.34 -8.50
C GLY A 206 10.53 7.10 -8.05
N LYS A 207 10.14 8.13 -8.82
CA LYS A 207 8.94 8.94 -8.53
C LYS A 207 7.64 8.28 -8.99
N ALA A 208 7.69 7.25 -9.85
CA ALA A 208 6.49 6.55 -10.30
C ALA A 208 5.84 5.75 -9.16
N ILE A 209 6.65 5.29 -8.19
CA ILE A 209 6.17 4.63 -6.98
C ILE A 209 6.55 5.42 -5.72
N GLY A 210 5.57 5.69 -4.86
CA GLY A 210 5.82 6.22 -3.53
C GLY A 210 6.29 5.13 -2.56
N ASP A 211 6.92 5.52 -1.46
CA ASP A 211 7.29 4.61 -0.39
C ASP A 211 6.11 3.76 0.11
N LYS A 212 4.96 4.41 0.37
CA LYS A 212 3.71 3.73 0.75
C LYS A 212 3.32 2.66 -0.27
N ALA A 213 3.40 2.98 -1.56
CA ALA A 213 3.00 2.07 -2.62
C ALA A 213 3.96 0.87 -2.77
N SER A 214 5.27 1.08 -2.60
CA SER A 214 6.22 -0.03 -2.57
C SER A 214 5.91 -1.00 -1.42
N HIS A 215 5.58 -0.49 -0.23
CA HIS A 215 5.21 -1.33 0.91
C HIS A 215 3.85 -2.00 0.74
N LEU A 216 2.89 -1.34 0.07
CA LEU A 216 1.62 -1.94 -0.30
C LEU A 216 1.83 -3.12 -1.28
N PHE A 217 2.74 -2.97 -2.24
CA PHE A 217 3.15 -4.08 -3.11
C PHE A 217 3.75 -5.23 -2.30
N GLY A 218 4.67 -4.94 -1.37
CA GLY A 218 5.26 -5.93 -0.47
C GLY A 218 4.19 -6.68 0.35
N LYS A 219 3.24 -5.96 0.94
CA LYS A 219 2.08 -6.52 1.65
C LYS A 219 1.28 -7.48 0.78
N TRP A 220 0.97 -7.09 -0.45
CA TRP A 220 0.19 -7.92 -1.36
C TRP A 220 0.96 -9.17 -1.80
N LEU A 221 2.23 -9.00 -2.16
CA LEU A 221 3.11 -10.09 -2.58
C LEU A 221 3.32 -11.13 -1.48
N VAL A 222 3.58 -10.68 -0.25
CA VAL A 222 3.98 -11.57 0.87
C VAL A 222 2.79 -12.10 1.65
N SER A 223 1.86 -11.22 2.05
CA SER A 223 0.80 -11.59 3.00
C SER A 223 -0.56 -11.81 2.35
N SER A 224 -0.98 -10.92 1.45
CA SER A 224 -2.37 -10.92 0.95
C SER A 224 -2.62 -11.97 -0.14
N PHE A 225 -1.65 -12.16 -1.03
CA PHE A 225 -1.71 -13.11 -2.14
C PHE A 225 -0.55 -14.11 -2.13
N ARG A 226 0.31 -14.11 -1.10
CA ARG A 226 1.45 -15.03 -0.85
C ARG A 226 2.15 -15.54 -2.12
N LEU A 227 2.41 -14.63 -3.07
CA LEU A 227 2.98 -14.96 -4.38
C LEU A 227 4.48 -15.18 -4.34
N THR A 228 5.17 -14.85 -3.24
CA THR A 228 6.59 -15.19 -3.13
C THR A 228 6.83 -16.70 -3.03
N ARG A 229 7.97 -17.16 -3.56
CA ARG A 229 8.53 -18.50 -3.46
C ARG A 229 9.55 -18.61 -2.31
N GLN A 230 9.96 -17.49 -1.74
CA GLN A 230 10.90 -17.46 -0.62
C GLN A 230 10.24 -18.00 0.65
N SER A 231 11.03 -18.69 1.46
CA SER A 231 10.62 -19.16 2.78
C SER A 231 11.68 -18.75 3.79
N GLY A 232 11.26 -18.04 4.83
CA GLY A 232 12.14 -17.54 5.89
C GLY A 232 11.67 -16.20 6.44
N ASP A 233 12.20 -15.81 7.60
CA ASP A 233 11.75 -14.64 8.36
C ASP A 233 11.82 -13.33 7.55
N GLY A 234 12.75 -13.23 6.59
CA GLY A 234 12.86 -12.07 5.70
C GLY A 234 11.70 -11.92 4.70
N TRP A 235 10.85 -12.93 4.54
CA TRP A 235 9.80 -13.00 3.53
C TRP A 235 8.46 -13.44 4.14
N ASP A 236 8.24 -13.09 5.41
CA ASP A 236 7.02 -13.42 6.15
C ASP A 236 6.11 -12.22 6.42
N ASP A 237 5.03 -12.45 7.19
CA ASP A 237 4.01 -11.43 7.46
C ASP A 237 4.48 -10.24 8.34
N PHE A 238 5.75 -10.24 8.77
CA PHE A 238 6.40 -9.17 9.53
C PHE A 238 7.57 -8.53 8.77
N SER A 239 7.85 -8.94 7.54
CA SER A 239 9.09 -8.60 6.85
C SER A 239 9.06 -7.32 6.00
N TYR A 240 8.02 -6.51 6.12
CA TYR A 240 7.86 -5.19 5.50
C TYR A 240 7.24 -4.19 6.47
N GLU A 241 7.57 -2.90 6.34
CA GLU A 241 6.89 -1.83 7.06
C GLU A 241 5.43 -1.65 6.63
N VAL A 242 4.57 -1.22 7.55
CA VAL A 242 3.16 -0.95 7.26
C VAL A 242 3.06 0.26 6.31
N PRO A 243 2.29 0.17 5.21
CA PRO A 243 2.19 1.22 4.18
C PRO A 243 1.31 2.39 4.62
N TYR A 244 1.76 3.17 5.60
CA TYR A 244 1.02 4.31 6.13
C TYR A 244 0.65 5.34 5.06
N ASP A 245 -0.65 5.54 4.87
CA ASP A 245 -1.25 6.62 4.10
C ASP A 245 -1.90 7.67 5.02
N SER A 246 -2.56 8.67 4.43
CA SER A 246 -3.27 9.71 5.16
C SER A 246 -4.39 9.16 6.05
N ASN A 247 -5.06 8.06 5.65
CA ASN A 247 -6.08 7.42 6.47
C ASN A 247 -5.46 6.77 7.72
N ALA A 248 -4.40 5.99 7.54
CA ALA A 248 -3.62 5.40 8.62
C ALA A 248 -3.10 6.46 9.59
N GLY A 249 -2.43 7.49 9.07
CA GLY A 249 -1.90 8.58 9.91
C GLY A 249 -2.97 9.26 10.75
N ARG A 250 -4.14 9.53 10.15
CA ARG A 250 -5.28 10.15 10.85
C ARG A 250 -5.81 9.27 11.98
N VAL A 251 -5.95 7.97 11.75
CA VAL A 251 -6.41 7.01 12.78
C VAL A 251 -5.39 6.93 13.92
N LEU A 252 -4.10 6.76 13.60
CA LEU A 252 -3.04 6.69 14.61
C LEU A 252 -2.87 7.99 15.41
N TRP A 253 -3.09 9.15 14.77
CA TRP A 253 -3.06 10.43 15.47
C TRP A 253 -4.25 10.58 16.43
N ARG A 254 -5.48 10.37 15.93
CA ARG A 254 -6.72 10.60 16.69
C ARG A 254 -6.93 9.61 17.82
N THR A 255 -6.42 8.39 17.69
CA THR A 255 -6.42 7.42 18.79
C THR A 255 -5.43 7.77 19.90
N GLY A 256 -4.48 8.67 19.64
CA GLY A 256 -3.40 9.01 20.56
C GLY A 256 -2.21 8.05 20.47
N PHE A 257 -2.21 7.08 19.55
CA PHE A 257 -1.10 6.13 19.37
C PHE A 257 0.22 6.85 19.14
N LEU A 258 0.27 7.84 18.24
CA LEU A 258 1.50 8.58 17.94
C LEU A 258 2.00 9.41 19.13
N LEU A 259 1.09 9.99 19.90
CA LEU A 259 1.41 10.82 21.07
C LEU A 259 2.01 10.02 22.23
N HIS A 260 1.93 8.69 22.21
CA HIS A 260 2.62 7.86 23.19
C HIS A 260 4.13 7.82 22.98
N TRP A 261 4.61 8.11 21.76
CA TRP A 261 6.02 7.93 21.39
C TRP A 261 6.80 9.23 21.26
N ALA A 262 6.12 10.32 20.96
CA ALA A 262 6.71 11.66 20.85
C ALA A 262 5.64 12.72 21.14
N ASP A 263 6.07 13.94 21.42
CA ASP A 263 5.16 15.08 21.63
C ASP A 263 4.92 15.85 20.33
N GLU A 264 3.90 16.71 20.33
CA GLU A 264 3.57 17.54 19.15
C GLU A 264 4.74 18.40 18.67
N GLU A 265 5.55 18.91 19.61
CA GLU A 265 6.74 19.70 19.26
C GLU A 265 7.78 18.86 18.49
N ASP A 266 7.93 17.58 18.81
CA ASP A 266 8.82 16.70 18.08
C ASP A 266 8.28 16.39 16.69
N PHE A 267 6.96 16.18 16.57
CA PHE A 267 6.31 16.01 15.27
C PHE A 267 6.37 17.28 14.41
N LYS A 268 6.29 18.47 15.00
CA LYS A 268 6.48 19.75 14.29
C LYS A 268 7.92 19.90 13.79
N LYS A 269 8.92 19.58 14.63
CA LYS A 269 10.35 19.59 14.23
C LYS A 269 10.63 18.69 13.03
N GLN A 270 9.96 17.54 12.94
CA GLN A 270 10.08 16.60 11.81
C GLN A 270 9.12 16.90 10.63
N LEU A 271 8.39 18.03 10.69
CA LEU A 271 7.39 18.42 9.68
C LEU A 271 6.28 17.38 9.46
N VAL A 272 6.08 16.49 10.42
CA VAL A 272 4.91 15.58 10.48
C VAL A 272 3.67 16.41 10.76
N LEU A 273 3.76 17.40 11.67
CA LEU A 273 2.73 18.42 11.87
C LEU A 273 3.13 19.73 11.20
N GLN A 274 2.23 20.28 10.39
CA GLN A 274 2.45 21.55 9.68
C GLN A 274 1.27 22.50 9.92
N SER A 275 1.44 23.41 10.88
CA SER A 275 0.42 24.38 11.28
C SER A 275 -0.06 25.25 10.10
N GLY A 276 -1.36 25.47 10.02
CA GLY A 276 -2.00 26.34 9.02
C GLY A 276 -2.04 25.78 7.59
N LYS A 277 -1.44 24.61 7.33
CA LYS A 277 -1.43 23.98 6.00
C LYS A 277 -2.59 23.01 5.76
N GLY A 278 -3.39 22.74 6.79
CA GLY A 278 -4.56 21.87 6.69
C GLY A 278 -5.80 22.61 6.16
N LYS A 279 -6.79 21.85 5.68
CA LYS A 279 -8.06 22.40 5.21
C LYS A 279 -8.74 23.23 6.30
N GLY A 280 -9.01 24.50 6.02
CA GLY A 280 -9.59 25.43 7.00
C GLY A 280 -8.57 26.00 7.98
N ASN A 281 -7.29 26.12 7.58
CA ASN A 281 -6.19 26.64 8.41
C ASN A 281 -5.90 25.78 9.65
N THR A 282 -6.25 24.50 9.59
CA THR A 282 -5.94 23.51 10.63
C THR A 282 -4.49 23.04 10.49
N THR A 283 -4.02 22.20 11.41
CA THR A 283 -2.71 21.54 11.28
C THR A 283 -2.79 20.40 10.27
N TYR A 284 -1.89 20.40 9.28
CA TYR A 284 -1.75 19.31 8.32
C TYR A 284 -0.84 18.20 8.90
N LEU A 285 -1.32 16.96 8.88
CA LEU A 285 -0.59 15.78 9.32
C LEU A 285 0.01 15.07 8.10
N ARG A 286 1.30 15.31 7.86
CA ARG A 286 2.08 14.66 6.81
C ARG A 286 2.68 13.34 7.32
N VAL A 287 1.83 12.31 7.39
CA VAL A 287 2.19 10.97 7.91
C VAL A 287 3.45 10.35 7.30
N THR A 288 3.75 10.63 6.03
CA THR A 288 4.94 10.09 5.33
C THR A 288 6.24 10.51 6.01
N ASN A 289 6.24 11.62 6.76
CA ASN A 289 7.42 12.10 7.49
C ASN A 289 7.67 11.33 8.80
N LEU A 290 6.81 10.39 9.19
CA LEU A 290 7.07 9.49 10.31
C LEU A 290 8.20 8.48 10.02
N ARG A 291 8.51 8.24 8.75
CA ARG A 291 9.53 7.28 8.35
C ARG A 291 10.89 7.66 8.92
N GLY A 292 11.54 6.71 9.58
CA GLY A 292 12.84 6.94 10.25
C GLY A 292 12.75 7.78 11.52
N MET A 293 11.57 8.29 11.89
CA MET A 293 11.38 9.06 13.12
C MET A 293 11.51 8.14 14.33
N LYS A 294 12.36 8.53 15.28
CA LYS A 294 12.61 7.80 16.52
C LYS A 294 11.55 8.14 17.57
N ALA A 295 11.22 7.18 18.41
CA ALA A 295 10.53 7.46 19.66
C ALA A 295 11.43 8.33 20.55
N VAL A 296 10.85 9.38 21.13
CA VAL A 296 11.52 10.33 22.01
C VAL A 296 11.16 10.05 23.48
N LYS A 297 9.96 9.53 23.71
CA LYS A 297 9.49 9.11 25.03
C LYS A 297 10.10 7.78 25.44
N ASN A 298 10.16 7.54 26.75
CA ASN A 298 10.73 6.31 27.30
C ASN A 298 9.94 5.08 26.81
N VAL A 299 10.65 4.09 26.27
CA VAL A 299 10.08 2.86 25.76
C VAL A 299 10.38 1.76 26.78
N GLY A 300 9.36 1.02 27.21
CA GLY A 300 9.53 -0.05 28.19
C GLY A 300 10.54 -1.10 27.75
N ASP A 301 11.37 -1.58 28.69
CA ASP A 301 12.43 -2.57 28.41
C ASP A 301 11.88 -3.88 27.82
N ASN A 302 10.62 -4.22 28.14
CA ASN A 302 9.90 -5.38 27.63
C ASN A 302 9.64 -5.34 26.11
N LEU A 303 9.80 -4.19 25.46
CA LEU A 303 9.62 -4.05 24.01
C LEU A 303 10.93 -4.21 23.23
N LYS A 304 12.07 -4.21 23.91
CA LYS A 304 13.39 -4.19 23.27
C LYS A 304 13.72 -5.47 22.51
N GLU A 305 13.61 -6.62 23.15
CA GLU A 305 13.90 -7.91 22.51
C GLU A 305 13.01 -8.18 21.28
N PRO A 306 11.66 -8.03 21.35
CA PRO A 306 10.85 -8.21 20.15
C PRO A 306 11.16 -7.18 19.05
N TYR A 307 11.54 -5.96 19.41
CA TYR A 307 11.96 -4.97 18.42
C TYR A 307 13.28 -5.36 17.74
N GLU A 308 14.27 -5.86 18.51
CA GLU A 308 15.52 -6.39 17.96
C GLU A 308 15.22 -7.56 17.00
N GLU A 309 14.33 -8.47 17.36
CA GLU A 309 13.90 -9.60 16.53
C GLU A 309 13.31 -9.12 15.19
N ILE A 310 12.34 -8.19 15.23
CA ILE A 310 11.71 -7.60 14.04
C ILE A 310 12.75 -6.93 13.14
N CYS A 311 13.61 -6.05 13.69
CA CYS A 311 14.55 -5.29 12.89
C CYS A 311 15.67 -6.14 12.28
N LEU A 312 16.16 -7.16 13.01
CA LEU A 312 17.31 -7.97 12.60
C LEU A 312 16.92 -9.15 11.71
N ARG A 313 15.82 -9.84 12.00
CA ARG A 313 15.45 -11.08 11.30
C ARG A 313 14.38 -10.90 10.24
N HIS A 314 13.32 -10.16 10.58
CA HIS A 314 12.17 -9.99 9.69
C HIS A 314 12.41 -8.88 8.68
N LEU A 315 12.49 -7.62 9.14
CA LEU A 315 12.74 -6.47 8.27
C LEU A 315 14.16 -6.49 7.68
N LYS A 316 15.13 -7.02 8.42
CA LYS A 316 16.58 -6.98 8.09
C LYS A 316 17.10 -5.57 7.77
N THR A 317 16.52 -4.56 8.41
CA THR A 317 16.92 -3.14 8.28
C THR A 317 18.19 -2.84 9.05
N HIS A 318 18.58 -3.70 9.99
CA HIS A 318 19.75 -3.53 10.83
C HIS A 318 20.69 -4.75 10.75
N LYS A 319 22.00 -4.49 10.81
CA LYS A 319 23.03 -5.54 10.96
C LYS A 319 23.42 -5.80 12.42
N LYS A 320 23.09 -4.86 13.31
CA LYS A 320 23.40 -4.87 14.75
C LYS A 320 22.19 -4.38 15.52
N ARG A 321 22.09 -4.76 16.80
CA ARG A 321 20.97 -4.40 17.69
C ARG A 321 20.67 -2.88 17.60
N PRO A 322 19.45 -2.49 17.21
CA PRO A 322 19.08 -1.08 17.11
C PRO A 322 19.14 -0.41 18.49
N LYS A 323 19.62 0.83 18.53
CA LYS A 323 19.71 1.63 19.76
C LYS A 323 18.45 2.43 20.07
N ASN A 324 17.61 2.66 19.07
CA ASN A 324 16.41 3.48 19.17
C ASN A 324 15.25 2.79 18.46
N PHE A 325 14.04 2.99 18.98
CA PHE A 325 12.81 2.53 18.36
C PHE A 325 12.36 3.51 17.29
N GLN A 326 12.01 3.01 16.10
CA GLN A 326 11.37 3.80 15.06
C GLN A 326 9.86 3.69 15.19
N ILE A 327 9.16 4.81 15.21
CA ILE A 327 7.71 4.85 15.46
C ILE A 327 6.93 4.00 14.45
N GLN A 328 7.38 3.99 13.18
CA GLN A 328 6.77 3.21 12.09
C GLN A 328 6.91 1.68 12.25
N GLN A 329 7.70 1.19 13.19
CA GLN A 329 7.93 -0.24 13.39
C GLN A 329 7.36 -0.77 14.71
N ILE A 330 6.82 0.11 15.56
CA ILE A 330 6.41 -0.27 16.93
C ILE A 330 5.20 -1.20 16.92
N GLN A 331 4.25 -1.02 16.00
CA GLN A 331 3.10 -1.92 15.88
C GLN A 331 3.53 -3.37 15.59
N HIS A 332 4.64 -3.58 14.88
CA HIS A 332 5.16 -4.94 14.62
C HIS A 332 5.52 -5.67 15.91
N ILE A 333 6.02 -4.96 16.92
CA ILE A 333 6.35 -5.53 18.23
C ILE A 333 5.10 -6.16 18.85
N TYR A 334 4.02 -5.38 18.96
CA TYR A 334 2.77 -5.85 19.55
C TYR A 334 2.13 -6.97 18.73
N LEU A 335 2.15 -6.87 17.40
CA LEU A 335 1.62 -7.91 16.53
C LEU A 335 2.43 -9.20 16.65
N TRP A 336 3.76 -9.13 16.70
CA TRP A 336 4.65 -10.28 16.82
C TRP A 336 4.53 -10.98 18.17
N GLN A 337 4.42 -10.22 19.26
CA GLN A 337 4.15 -10.77 20.59
C GLN A 337 2.81 -11.52 20.64
N ASN A 338 1.87 -11.16 19.76
CA ASN A 338 0.54 -11.76 19.65
C ASN A 338 0.36 -12.62 18.39
N ARG A 339 1.45 -13.04 17.74
CA ARG A 339 1.40 -13.80 16.48
C ARG A 339 0.63 -15.12 16.58
N GLY A 340 0.51 -15.69 17.78
CA GLY A 340 -0.35 -16.86 18.05
C GLY A 340 -1.84 -16.65 17.73
N ARG A 341 -2.29 -15.39 17.60
CA ARG A 341 -3.66 -15.04 17.16
C ARG A 341 -3.83 -14.99 15.64
N GLY A 342 -2.74 -15.19 14.88
CA GLY A 342 -2.74 -15.02 13.42
C GLY A 342 -2.87 -13.56 12.96
N LEU A 343 -2.54 -12.60 13.83
CA LEU A 343 -2.51 -11.16 13.50
C LEU A 343 -1.10 -10.75 13.04
N HIS A 344 -1.02 -9.87 12.05
CA HIS A 344 0.24 -9.44 11.43
C HIS A 344 0.10 -8.07 10.76
N ALA A 345 1.19 -7.57 10.16
CA ALA A 345 1.27 -6.21 9.62
C ALA A 345 0.19 -5.90 8.58
N ALA A 346 -0.13 -6.86 7.69
CA ALA A 346 -1.20 -6.69 6.70
C ALA A 346 -2.57 -6.39 7.32
N HIS A 347 -2.95 -7.14 8.37
CA HIS A 347 -4.21 -6.97 9.08
C HIS A 347 -4.28 -5.62 9.77
N PHE A 348 -3.18 -5.18 10.39
CA PHE A 348 -3.14 -3.85 11.00
C PHE A 348 -3.32 -2.73 9.96
N ASP A 349 -2.66 -2.85 8.80
CA ASP A 349 -2.85 -1.92 7.69
C ASP A 349 -4.31 -1.91 7.19
N ASP A 350 -4.88 -3.09 6.94
CA ASP A 350 -6.27 -3.21 6.48
C ASP A 350 -7.26 -2.57 7.46
N GLY A 351 -7.03 -2.74 8.76
CA GLY A 351 -7.83 -2.13 9.80
C GLY A 351 -7.73 -0.60 9.79
N LEU A 352 -6.52 -0.07 9.64
CA LEU A 352 -6.31 1.38 9.51
C LEU A 352 -7.02 1.96 8.29
N ILE A 353 -6.94 1.28 7.14
CA ILE A 353 -7.61 1.70 5.92
C ILE A 353 -9.14 1.63 6.09
N PHE A 354 -9.67 0.51 6.59
CA PHE A 354 -11.12 0.35 6.80
C PHE A 354 -11.67 1.39 7.77
N ILE A 355 -11.03 1.57 8.93
CA ILE A 355 -11.44 2.56 9.94
C ILE A 355 -11.36 3.97 9.38
N GLY A 356 -10.27 4.30 8.69
CA GLY A 356 -10.03 5.62 8.11
C GLY A 356 -11.03 5.98 7.01
N THR A 357 -11.51 5.00 6.25
CA THR A 357 -12.42 5.19 5.11
C THR A 357 -13.91 5.16 5.50
N HIS A 358 -14.29 4.42 6.55
CA HIS A 358 -15.70 4.22 6.91
C HIS A 358 -16.16 5.00 8.15
N TYR A 359 -15.23 5.38 9.04
CA TYR A 359 -15.60 6.00 10.33
C TYR A 359 -14.80 7.27 10.61
N CYS A 360 -13.48 7.18 10.51
CA CYS A 360 -12.57 8.26 10.89
C CYS A 360 -12.35 9.23 9.71
N PHE A 361 -13.39 9.90 9.25
CA PHE A 361 -13.33 10.82 8.09
C PHE A 361 -12.43 12.04 8.30
N ASN A 362 -11.91 12.63 7.22
CA ASN A 362 -11.00 13.80 7.24
C ASN A 362 -11.74 15.15 7.47
N HIS A 363 -12.60 15.19 8.47
CA HIS A 363 -13.28 16.39 8.96
C HIS A 363 -13.49 16.31 10.47
N ASP A 364 -14.14 17.32 11.04
CA ASP A 364 -14.37 17.50 12.48
C ASP A 364 -15.51 16.66 13.06
N GLN A 365 -16.33 16.05 12.20
CA GLN A 365 -17.48 15.20 12.57
C GLN A 365 -17.36 13.75 12.05
N PRO A 366 -16.28 13.00 12.35
CA PRO A 366 -16.20 11.57 12.00
C PRO A 366 -17.29 10.76 12.72
N ASP A 367 -17.60 9.58 12.22
CA ASP A 367 -18.56 8.67 12.86
C ASP A 367 -17.90 7.90 14.03
N CYS A 368 -17.58 8.63 15.09
CA CYS A 368 -16.93 8.05 16.26
C CYS A 368 -17.83 7.07 17.02
N GLN A 369 -19.15 7.26 17.00
CA GLN A 369 -20.05 6.43 17.78
C GLN A 369 -20.10 5.00 17.24
N GLN A 370 -20.08 4.84 15.91
CA GLN A 370 -20.09 3.52 15.27
C GLN A 370 -18.70 2.94 15.02
N CYS A 371 -17.63 3.70 15.30
CA CYS A 371 -16.27 3.23 15.08
C CYS A 371 -15.94 2.03 15.99
N PRO A 372 -15.41 0.91 15.44
CA PRO A 372 -15.17 -0.32 16.21
C PRO A 372 -14.10 -0.20 17.31
N ILE A 373 -13.31 0.88 17.29
CA ILE A 373 -12.27 1.17 18.28
C ILE A 373 -12.58 2.42 19.12
N ASN A 374 -13.86 2.81 19.21
CA ASN A 374 -14.26 4.08 19.84
C ASN A 374 -13.85 4.17 21.33
N THR A 375 -13.95 3.08 22.08
CA THR A 375 -13.58 3.00 23.51
C THR A 375 -12.08 3.17 23.74
N LEU A 376 -11.27 2.89 22.72
CA LEU A 376 -9.81 3.01 22.73
C LEU A 376 -9.32 4.32 22.09
N CYS A 377 -10.22 5.20 21.63
CA CYS A 377 -9.85 6.40 20.90
C CYS A 377 -9.77 7.63 21.82
N MET A 378 -8.54 8.09 22.13
CA MET A 378 -8.31 9.29 22.94
C MET A 378 -9.04 10.53 22.41
N GLY A 379 -9.04 10.74 21.09
CA GLY A 379 -9.71 11.87 20.45
C GLY A 379 -11.23 11.86 20.62
N TYR A 380 -11.84 10.69 20.83
CA TYR A 380 -13.27 10.58 21.10
C TYR A 380 -13.59 10.69 22.60
N SER A 381 -12.82 10.00 23.45
CA SER A 381 -13.13 9.84 24.87
C SER A 381 -12.67 11.00 25.75
N SER A 382 -11.52 11.62 25.48
CA SER A 382 -10.90 12.59 26.40
C SER A 382 -10.32 13.85 25.75
N GLU A 383 -9.93 13.81 24.46
CA GLU A 383 -9.16 14.90 23.85
C GLU A 383 -9.64 15.28 22.44
N ARG A 384 -10.84 15.88 22.36
CA ARG A 384 -11.54 16.17 21.10
C ARG A 384 -10.78 17.06 20.11
N ARG A 385 -9.77 17.82 20.57
CA ARG A 385 -8.89 18.62 19.70
C ARG A 385 -8.13 17.77 18.68
N LEU A 386 -7.80 16.50 19.00
CA LEU A 386 -7.13 15.60 18.06
C LEU A 386 -7.97 15.33 16.79
N ILE A 387 -9.30 15.46 16.90
CA ILE A 387 -10.22 15.37 15.77
C ILE A 387 -10.42 16.73 15.10
N ARG A 388 -10.64 17.78 15.89
CA ARG A 388 -11.04 19.11 15.37
C ARG A 388 -9.91 19.84 14.66
N ASP A 389 -8.69 19.76 15.17
CA ASP A 389 -7.61 20.69 14.81
C ASP A 389 -6.60 20.12 13.81
N PHE A 390 -6.75 18.84 13.42
CA PHE A 390 -5.81 18.13 12.55
C PHE A 390 -6.50 17.56 11.31
N ARG A 391 -5.88 17.73 10.14
CA ARG A 391 -6.32 17.20 8.84
C ARG A 391 -5.17 16.52 8.13
N THR A 392 -5.46 15.54 7.31
CA THR A 392 -4.48 14.83 6.46
C THR A 392 -4.65 15.14 4.99
#